data_AF-A0A7X6A7Y0-F1
#
_entry.id   AF-A0A7X6A7Y0-F1
#
_cell.length_a   1.000
_cell.length_b   1.000
_cell.length_c   1.000
_cell.angle_alpha   90.00
_cell.angle_beta   90.00
_cell.angle_gamma   90.00
#
_symmetry.space_group_name_H-M   'P 1'
#
loop_
_entity.id
_entity.type
_entity.pdbx_description
1 polymer ?
#
loop_
_entity_poly.entity_id
_entity_poly.type
_entity_poly.pdbx_seq_one_letter_code
_entity_poly.pdbx_strand_id
1 'polypeptide(L)'
;LAAHQTGHNSGVIHSGLYYKPGSLKAENCSRGREAMYAFCESHEIPHERCGKLVVATSTRERPRLDELERRGRANGLSDLERLSADELR
;
A
#
# COMPACT_ATOMS: atom_id res chain seq x y z
N LEU A 1 3.76 12.71 22.51
CA LEU A 1 3.21 12.86 21.13
C LEU A 1 4.10 13.84 20.39
N ALA A 2 4.55 13.51 19.17
CA ALA A 2 5.40 14.41 18.38
C ALA A 2 4.53 15.41 17.61
N ALA A 3 4.79 16.71 17.78
CA ALA A 3 4.13 17.76 17.01
C ALA A 3 4.64 17.72 15.55
N HIS A 4 3.76 17.94 14.57
CA HIS A 4 4.08 18.15 13.15
C HIS A 4 4.49 16.94 12.28
N GLN A 5 4.04 15.72 12.60
CA GLN A 5 4.31 14.55 11.74
C GLN A 5 3.64 14.63 10.34
N THR A 6 2.58 15.43 10.20
CA THR A 6 1.86 15.60 8.91
C THR A 6 2.73 16.24 7.82
N GLY A 7 3.72 17.07 8.19
CA GLY A 7 4.70 17.64 7.25
C GLY A 7 5.96 16.81 7.05
N HIS A 8 6.16 15.76 7.86
CA HIS A 8 7.38 14.94 7.87
C HIS A 8 7.03 13.46 7.64
N ASN A 9 6.52 13.15 6.46
CA ASN A 9 6.22 11.78 6.02
C ASN A 9 6.47 11.64 4.51
N SER A 10 6.36 10.42 3.99
CA SER A 10 6.63 10.12 2.59
C SER A 10 5.54 10.57 1.61
N GLY A 11 4.41 11.10 2.08
CA GLY A 11 3.27 11.48 1.23
C GLY A 11 2.54 10.29 0.60
N VAL A 12 2.82 9.05 1.01
CA VAL A 12 2.27 7.85 0.38
C VAL A 12 0.86 7.56 0.87
N ILE A 13 -0.10 7.52 -0.06
CA ILE A 13 -1.40 6.92 0.18
C ILE A 13 -1.25 5.40 0.11
N HIS A 14 -1.14 4.76 1.28
CA HIS A 14 -0.82 3.33 1.35
C HIS A 14 -1.98 2.43 0.88
N SER A 15 -1.62 1.33 0.20
CA SER A 15 -2.58 0.29 -0.20
C SER A 15 -3.07 -0.59 0.96
N GLY A 16 -2.35 -0.65 2.08
CA GLY A 16 -2.68 -1.54 3.20
C GLY A 16 -2.12 -2.98 3.10
N LEU A 17 -1.29 -3.27 2.08
CA LEU A 17 -0.67 -4.59 1.84
C LEU A 17 -0.05 -5.26 3.08
N TYR A 18 0.60 -4.49 3.94
CA TYR A 18 1.37 -5.01 5.08
C TYR A 18 0.52 -5.29 6.32
N TYR A 19 -0.69 -4.73 6.38
CA TYR A 19 -1.47 -4.69 7.61
C TYR A 19 -2.14 -6.02 7.89
N LYS A 20 -2.27 -6.36 9.18
CA LYS A 20 -2.94 -7.59 9.63
C LYS A 20 -4.41 -7.54 9.18
N PRO A 21 -4.93 -8.58 8.50
CA PRO A 21 -6.33 -8.66 8.14
C PRO A 21 -7.27 -8.53 9.34
N GLY A 22 -8.38 -7.81 9.17
CA GLY A 22 -9.36 -7.51 10.22
C GLY A 22 -8.85 -6.56 11.32
N SER A 23 -7.68 -5.94 11.16
CA SER A 23 -7.23 -4.90 12.07
C SER A 23 -7.82 -3.54 11.69
N LEU A 24 -8.02 -2.66 12.67
CA LEU A 24 -8.41 -1.27 12.42
C LEU A 24 -7.46 -0.56 11.45
N LYS A 25 -6.17 -0.93 11.42
CA LYS A 25 -5.21 -0.36 10.48
C LYS A 25 -5.51 -0.80 9.03
N ALA A 26 -5.90 -2.05 8.82
CA ALA A 26 -6.30 -2.53 7.49
C ALA A 26 -7.62 -1.87 7.04
N GLU A 27 -8.62 -1.87 7.91
CA GLU A 27 -9.95 -1.29 7.61
C GLU A 27 -9.88 0.21 7.33
N ASN A 28 -9.24 0.97 8.21
CA ASN A 28 -9.12 2.42 8.05
C ASN A 28 -8.22 2.80 6.88
N CYS A 29 -7.19 2.00 6.56
CA CYS A 29 -6.35 2.26 5.39
C CYS A 29 -7.14 2.10 4.09
N SER A 30 -7.92 1.04 3.94
CA SER A 30 -8.69 0.80 2.72
C SER A 30 -9.73 1.90 2.51
N ARG A 31 -10.53 2.19 3.53
CA ARG A 31 -11.54 3.25 3.50
C ARG A 31 -10.91 4.64 3.33
N GLY A 32 -9.85 4.92 4.08
CA GLY A 32 -9.15 6.19 4.08
C GLY A 32 -8.42 6.48 2.77
N ARG A 33 -7.90 5.45 2.10
CA ARG A 33 -7.25 5.58 0.78
C ARG A 33 -8.21 6.17 -0.25
N GLU A 34 -9.41 5.60 -0.40
CA GLU A 34 -10.38 6.10 -1.38
C GLU A 34 -10.91 7.49 -0.99
N ALA A 35 -11.16 7.71 0.31
CA ALA A 35 -11.58 9.02 0.79
C ALA A 35 -10.49 10.10 0.54
N MET A 36 -9.21 9.74 0.69
CA MET A 36 -8.10 10.67 0.44
C MET A 36 -7.99 11.01 -1.04
N TYR A 37 -8.10 10.02 -1.93
CA TYR A 37 -8.09 10.31 -3.37
C TYR A 37 -9.26 11.21 -3.79
N ALA A 38 -10.47 10.93 -3.32
CA ALA A 38 -11.63 11.77 -3.59
C ALA A 38 -11.45 13.20 -3.03
N PHE A 39 -10.85 13.32 -1.84
CA PHE A 39 -10.54 14.63 -1.24
C PHE A 39 -9.50 15.40 -2.07
N CYS A 40 -8.43 14.73 -2.51
CA CYS A 40 -7.41 15.37 -3.34
C CYS A 40 -7.98 15.83 -4.67
N GLU A 41 -8.81 15.01 -5.31
CA GLU A 41 -9.50 15.35 -6.56
C GLU A 41 -10.44 16.56 -6.38
N SER A 42 -11.29 16.55 -5.34
CA SER A 42 -12.27 17.63 -5.13
C SER A 42 -11.67 18.97 -4.72
N HIS A 43 -10.41 18.99 -4.27
CA HIS A 43 -9.70 20.21 -3.83
C HIS A 43 -8.52 20.55 -4.74
N GLU A 44 -8.41 19.91 -5.91
CA GLU A 44 -7.32 20.15 -6.87
C GLU A 44 -5.92 19.98 -6.25
N ILE A 45 -5.79 19.06 -5.28
CA ILE A 45 -4.51 18.75 -4.64
C ILE A 45 -3.76 17.76 -5.56
N PRO A 46 -2.53 18.09 -5.98
CA PRO A 46 -1.72 17.20 -6.81
C PRO A 46 -1.52 15.85 -6.15
N HIS A 47 -1.88 14.78 -6.87
CA HIS A 47 -1.72 13.41 -6.43
C HIS A 47 -1.58 12.47 -7.62
N GLU A 48 -1.00 11.28 -7.39
CA GLU A 48 -0.83 10.27 -8.42
C GLU A 48 -1.17 8.88 -7.88
N ARG A 49 -1.86 8.06 -8.70
CA ARG A 49 -2.10 6.64 -8.44
C ARG A 49 -1.02 5.80 -9.14
N CYS A 50 0.24 5.96 -8.73
CA CYS A 50 1.41 5.38 -9.40
C CYS A 50 1.71 3.89 -9.09
N GLY A 51 0.87 3.23 -8.28
CA GLY A 51 1.10 1.85 -7.87
C GLY A 51 2.23 1.68 -6.86
N LYS A 52 2.62 0.43 -6.60
CA LYS A 52 3.71 0.09 -5.66
C LYS A 52 4.31 -1.26 -6.02
N LEU A 53 5.63 -1.29 -6.11
CA LEU A 53 6.40 -2.53 -6.23
C LEU A 53 7.04 -2.91 -4.90
N VAL A 54 6.96 -4.20 -4.54
CA VAL A 54 7.70 -4.78 -3.41
C VAL A 54 8.61 -5.87 -3.96
N VAL A 55 9.92 -5.69 -3.81
CA VAL A 55 10.93 -6.56 -4.41
C VAL A 55 11.60 -7.40 -3.32
N ALA A 56 11.74 -8.71 -3.56
CA ALA A 56 12.65 -9.55 -2.81
C ALA A 56 14.03 -9.48 -3.47
N THR A 57 15.02 -8.98 -2.73
CA THR A 57 16.40 -8.84 -3.22
C THR A 57 17.27 -10.07 -2.93
N SER A 58 16.72 -11.03 -2.18
CA SER A 58 17.34 -12.34 -1.95
C SER A 58 16.30 -13.45 -1.88
N THR A 59 16.73 -14.70 -2.08
CA THR A 59 15.85 -15.88 -2.00
C THR A 59 15.21 -16.05 -0.62
N ARG A 60 15.88 -15.59 0.45
CA ARG A 60 15.39 -15.64 1.83
C ARG A 60 14.16 -14.75 2.07
N GLU A 61 13.90 -13.78 1.21
CA GLU A 61 12.77 -12.85 1.32
C GLU A 61 11.52 -13.34 0.58
N ARG A 62 11.63 -14.37 -0.27
CA ARG A 62 10.49 -14.90 -1.04
C ARG A 62 9.29 -15.31 -0.17
N PRO A 63 9.48 -16.02 0.96
CA PRO A 63 8.35 -16.34 1.86
C PRO A 63 7.65 -15.10 2.42
N ARG A 64 8.35 -13.97 2.53
CA ARG A 64 7.73 -12.70 2.96
C ARG A 64 6.84 -12.12 1.86
N LEU A 65 7.21 -12.26 0.58
CA LEU A 65 6.34 -11.87 -0.53
C LEU A 65 5.06 -12.72 -0.58
N ASP A 66 5.17 -14.02 -0.31
CA ASP A 66 4.01 -14.92 -0.23
C ASP A 66 3.04 -14.47 0.88
N GLU A 67 3.57 -14.13 2.06
CA GLU A 67 2.74 -13.61 3.16
C GLU A 67 2.13 -12.24 2.83
N LEU A 68 2.86 -11.35 2.16
CA LEU A 68 2.32 -10.05 1.74
C LEU A 68 1.20 -10.22 0.72
N GLU A 69 1.33 -11.12 -0.24
CA GLU A 69 0.27 -11.43 -1.20
C GLU A 69 -0.97 -11.96 -0.46
N ARG A 70 -0.79 -12.95 0.43
CA ARG A 70 -1.88 -13.52 1.23
C ARG A 70 -2.61 -12.44 2.03
N ARG A 71 -1.89 -11.55 2.71
CA ARG A 71 -2.48 -10.42 3.45
C ARG A 71 -3.19 -9.44 2.54
N GLY A 72 -2.58 -9.09 1.42
CA GLY A 72 -3.14 -8.16 0.46
C GLY A 72 -4.48 -8.65 -0.09
N ARG A 73 -4.55 -9.91 -0.50
CA ARG A 73 -5.81 -10.56 -0.92
C ARG A 73 -6.84 -10.57 0.21
N ALA A 74 -6.44 -10.92 1.44
CA ALA A 74 -7.32 -10.88 2.60
C ALA A 74 -7.79 -9.47 3.00
N ASN A 75 -7.04 -8.42 2.63
CA ASN A 75 -7.41 -7.02 2.81
C ASN A 75 -8.21 -6.46 1.62
N GLY A 76 -8.57 -7.29 0.64
CA GLY A 76 -9.40 -6.90 -0.51
C GLY A 76 -8.65 -6.22 -1.64
N LEU A 77 -7.32 -6.36 -1.71
CA LEU A 77 -6.55 -5.85 -2.86
C LEU A 77 -6.74 -6.78 -4.07
N SER A 78 -7.55 -6.35 -5.03
CA SER A 78 -7.84 -7.08 -6.27
C SER A 78 -6.69 -7.05 -7.27
N ASP A 79 -5.96 -5.94 -7.33
CA ASP A 79 -4.99 -5.65 -8.40
C ASP A 79 -3.57 -6.09 -8.02
N LEU A 80 -3.46 -7.17 -7.25
CA LEU A 80 -2.17 -7.73 -6.84
C LEU A 80 -1.65 -8.73 -7.87
N GLU A 81 -0.47 -8.42 -8.37
CA GLU A 81 0.25 -9.24 -9.34
C GLU A 81 1.59 -9.72 -8.77
N ARG A 82 1.91 -11.01 -9.01
CA ARG A 82 3.22 -11.58 -8.72
C ARG A 82 4.05 -11.46 -9.99
N LEU A 83 5.08 -10.63 -9.94
CA LEU A 83 6.03 -10.46 -11.03
C LEU A 83 7.28 -11.31 -10.80
N SER A 84 7.79 -11.90 -11.88
CA SER A 84 9.13 -12.46 -12.01
C SER A 84 10.16 -11.35 -12.20
N ALA A 85 11.45 -11.69 -12.09
CA ALA A 85 12.52 -10.73 -12.31
C ALA A 85 12.59 -10.22 -13.75
N ASP A 86 12.12 -11.01 -14.73
CA ASP A 86 12.13 -10.63 -16.14
C ASP A 86 11.01 -9.63 -16.47
N GLU A 87 9.89 -9.67 -15.75
CA GLU A 87 8.76 -8.73 -15.86
C GLU A 87 9.03 -7.37 -15.19
N LEU A 88 10.15 -7.22 -14.46
CA LEU A 88 10.55 -5.95 -13.84
C LEU A 88 11.33 -5.02 -14.78
N ARG A 89 11.67 -5.48 -15.99
CA ARG A 89 12.53 -4.73 -16.93
C ARG A 89 11.79 -3.68 -17.73
#